data_AF-A0A7J6TEP8-F1
#
_entry.id   AF-A0A7J6TEP8-F1
#
_cell.length_a   1.000
_cell.length_b   1.000
_cell.length_c   1.000
_cell.angle_alpha   90.00
_cell.angle_beta   90.00
_cell.angle_gamma   90.00
#
_symmetry.space_group_name_H-M   'P 1'
#
loop_
_entity.id
_entity.type
_entity.pdbx_description
1 polymer ?
#
loop_
_entity_poly.entity_id
_entity_poly.type
_entity_poly.pdbx_seq_one_letter_code
_entity_poly.pdbx_strand_id
1 'polypeptide(L)'
;MPCRQPYRAQACVDVSLQTSAVTGTNGTMQRFVKVNVESDDMPVSKTKQRMGFPPNFVHSLDGTHMLLTAEECTKHGLAFAAVHDSYWTHACDVDEMNVVIRDMFVKLHSEPILDNLYRDLSIMLGVNSFLLPELPGRGNLQLDRVKESAFFFD
;
A
#
# COMPACT_ATOMS: atom_id res chain seq x y z
N MET A 1 -1.35 10.37 5.36
CA MET A 1 -2.55 9.50 5.43
C MET A 1 -2.30 8.44 6.49
N PRO A 2 -3.20 8.22 7.47
CA PRO A 2 -3.04 7.11 8.42
C PRO A 2 -3.36 5.77 7.73
N CYS A 3 -2.42 4.82 7.77
CA CYS A 3 -2.60 3.48 7.21
C CYS A 3 -2.66 2.44 8.34
N ARG A 4 -3.74 1.65 8.41
CA ARG A 4 -3.90 0.53 9.36
C ARG A 4 -4.10 -0.77 8.59
N GLN A 5 -3.28 -1.78 8.87
CA GLN A 5 -3.37 -3.07 8.19
C GLN A 5 -4.48 -3.95 8.80
N PRO A 6 -5.50 -4.37 8.03
CA PRO A 6 -6.69 -5.02 8.56
C PRO A 6 -6.55 -6.54 8.74
N TYR A 7 -5.33 -7.12 8.68
CA TYR A 7 -5.18 -8.57 8.68
C TYR A 7 -5.57 -9.20 10.03
N ARG A 8 -6.76 -9.80 10.04
CA ARG A 8 -7.32 -10.59 11.14
C ARG A 8 -7.51 -12.04 10.72
N ALA A 9 -7.69 -12.92 11.70
CA ALA A 9 -8.06 -14.31 11.46
C ALA A 9 -9.42 -14.37 10.77
N GLN A 10 -9.57 -15.25 9.80
CA GLN A 10 -10.83 -15.48 9.11
C GLN A 10 -11.54 -16.66 9.78
N ALA A 11 -12.84 -16.51 10.05
CA ALA A 11 -13.69 -17.64 10.37
C ALA A 11 -14.26 -18.17 9.05
N CYS A 12 -14.36 -19.48 8.90
CA CYS A 12 -15.00 -20.11 7.75
C CYS A 12 -16.23 -20.86 8.24
N VAL A 13 -17.37 -20.62 7.61
CA VAL A 13 -18.62 -21.34 7.86
C VAL A 13 -18.94 -22.17 6.62
N ASP A 14 -19.12 -23.47 6.82
CA ASP A 14 -19.54 -24.37 5.76
C ASP A 14 -21.08 -24.38 5.68
N VAL A 15 -21.61 -23.88 4.56
CA VAL A 15 -23.05 -23.85 4.28
C VAL A 15 -23.38 -25.01 3.34
N SER A 16 -24.15 -25.98 3.82
CA SER A 16 -24.64 -27.08 2.99
C SER A 16 -25.96 -26.71 2.32
N LEU A 17 -25.97 -26.72 0.99
CA LEU A 17 -27.16 -26.51 0.17
C LEU A 17 -27.57 -27.85 -0.45
N GLN A 18 -28.83 -28.25 -0.24
CA GLN A 18 -29.43 -29.39 -0.94
C GLN A 18 -30.27 -28.86 -2.09
N THR A 19 -29.93 -29.25 -3.32
CA THR A 19 -30.71 -28.92 -4.51
C THR A 19 -31.31 -30.19 -5.08
N SER A 20 -32.64 -30.25 -5.12
CA SER A 20 -33.39 -31.31 -5.79
C SER A 20 -33.59 -30.96 -7.27
N ALA A 21 -33.33 -31.90 -8.17
CA ALA A 21 -33.56 -31.70 -9.60
C ALA A 21 -35.05 -31.48 -9.89
N VAL A 22 -35.39 -30.39 -10.57
CA VAL A 22 -36.79 -30.03 -10.90
C VAL A 22 -37.36 -30.90 -12.05
N THR A 23 -36.54 -31.80 -12.64
CA THR A 23 -36.98 -32.63 -13.77
C THR A 23 -36.56 -34.10 -13.57
N GLY A 24 -37.49 -34.92 -13.09
CA GLY A 24 -37.63 -36.35 -13.40
C GLY A 24 -36.52 -37.34 -13.05
N THR A 25 -35.41 -36.93 -12.41
CA THR A 25 -34.34 -37.84 -11.96
C THR A 25 -34.16 -37.72 -10.45
N ASN A 26 -34.21 -38.86 -9.74
CA ASN A 26 -34.15 -38.95 -8.27
C ASN A 26 -32.73 -38.70 -7.71
N GLY A 27 -32.01 -37.71 -8.23
CA GLY A 27 -30.69 -37.32 -7.76
C GLY A 27 -30.78 -36.13 -6.80
N THR A 28 -30.43 -36.34 -5.53
CA THR A 28 -30.21 -35.21 -4.59
C THR A 28 -28.75 -34.84 -4.64
N MET A 29 -28.43 -33.62 -5.09
CA MET A 29 -27.06 -33.11 -5.09
C MET A 29 -26.86 -32.24 -3.84
N GLN A 30 -25.87 -32.59 -3.02
CA GLN A 30 -25.45 -31.79 -1.88
C GLN A 30 -24.22 -30.95 -2.27
N ARG A 31 -24.32 -29.63 -2.14
CA ARG A 31 -23.23 -28.68 -2.40
C ARG A 31 -22.78 -28.05 -1.08
N PHE A 32 -21.49 -28.04 -0.81
CA PHE A 32 -20.91 -27.28 0.30
C PHE A 32 -20.35 -25.96 -0.23
N VAL A 33 -20.74 -24.85 0.38
CA VAL A 33 -20.21 -23.51 0.10
C VAL A 33 -19.46 -23.04 1.35
N LYS A 34 -18.17 -22.77 1.21
CA LYS A 34 -17.37 -22.15 2.26
C LYS A 34 -17.56 -20.65 2.22
N VAL A 35 -18.10 -20.07 3.29
CA VAL A 35 -18.26 -18.63 3.44
C VAL A 35 -17.21 -18.13 4.42
N ASN A 36 -16.34 -17.23 3.96
CA ASN A 36 -15.41 -16.53 4.83
C ASN A 36 -16.16 -15.40 5.54
N VAL A 37 -16.12 -15.42 6.86
CA VAL A 37 -16.65 -14.36 7.71
C VAL A 37 -15.47 -13.53 8.20
N GLU A 38 -15.46 -12.26 7.79
CA GLU A 38 -14.49 -11.26 8.23
C GLU A 38 -15.18 -10.36 9.25
N SER A 39 -14.58 -10.20 10.43
CA SER A 39 -15.06 -9.30 11.49
C SER A 39 -13.88 -8.61 12.15
N ASP A 40 -14.10 -7.36 12.57
CA ASP A 40 -13.12 -6.57 13.32
C ASP A 40 -12.87 -7.07 14.74
N ASP A 41 -13.72 -7.97 15.25
CA ASP A 41 -13.52 -8.60 16.56
C ASP A 41 -12.57 -9.80 16.48
N MET A 42 -12.24 -10.25 15.27
CA MET A 42 -11.37 -11.42 15.09
C MET A 42 -9.93 -11.12 15.52
N PRO A 43 -9.24 -12.12 16.13
CA PRO A 43 -7.86 -11.93 16.58
C PRO A 43 -6.94 -11.60 15.40
N VAL A 44 -5.91 -10.82 15.66
CA VAL A 44 -4.95 -10.41 14.63
C VAL A 44 -4.19 -11.62 14.07
N SER A 45 -4.11 -11.72 12.75
CA SER A 45 -3.32 -12.77 12.10
C SER A 45 -1.85 -12.35 12.05
N LYS A 46 -1.05 -12.81 13.02
CA LYS A 46 0.38 -12.46 13.14
C LYS A 46 1.17 -12.73 11.86
N THR A 47 0.93 -13.87 11.22
CA THR A 47 1.62 -14.25 9.98
C THR A 47 1.30 -13.30 8.84
N LYS A 48 0.01 -13.02 8.59
CA LYS A 48 -0.42 -12.11 7.51
C LYS A 48 0.04 -10.68 7.76
N GLN A 49 -0.03 -10.19 9.00
CA GLN A 49 0.50 -8.87 9.38
C GLN A 49 2.00 -8.76 9.08
N ARG A 50 2.80 -9.72 9.56
CA ARG A 50 4.25 -9.71 9.36
C ARG A 50 4.64 -9.73 7.87
N MET A 51 3.94 -10.53 7.07
CA MET A 51 4.21 -10.63 5.64
C MET A 51 3.69 -9.43 4.84
N GLY A 52 2.57 -8.85 5.25
CA GLY A 52 1.96 -7.72 4.54
C GLY A 52 2.55 -6.36 4.90
N PHE A 53 3.27 -6.23 6.02
CA PHE A 53 3.82 -4.94 6.46
C PHE A 53 4.79 -4.31 5.46
N PRO A 54 5.88 -4.98 5.02
CA PRO A 54 6.82 -4.37 4.07
C PRO A 54 6.18 -3.87 2.76
N PRO A 55 5.37 -4.67 2.03
CA PRO A 55 4.78 -4.19 0.78
C PRO A 55 3.77 -3.07 0.99
N ASN A 56 2.92 -3.16 2.03
CA ASN A 56 1.92 -2.11 2.28
C ASN A 56 2.57 -0.79 2.69
N PHE A 57 3.71 -0.84 3.39
CA PHE A 57 4.45 0.36 3.76
C PHE A 57 5.00 1.07 2.53
N VAL A 58 5.67 0.35 1.62
CA VAL A 58 6.19 0.92 0.37
C VAL A 58 5.05 1.47 -0.48
N HIS A 59 3.97 0.72 -0.68
CA HIS A 59 2.80 1.20 -1.43
C HIS A 59 2.17 2.46 -0.84
N SER A 60 2.22 2.64 0.49
CA SER A 60 1.73 3.87 1.11
C SER A 60 2.62 5.08 0.81
N LEU A 61 3.93 4.87 0.62
CA LEU A 61 4.86 5.90 0.19
C LEU A 61 4.66 6.23 -1.29
N ASP A 62 4.49 5.22 -2.15
CA ASP A 62 4.19 5.42 -3.57
C ASP A 62 2.89 6.23 -3.76
N GLY A 63 1.84 5.89 -3.00
CA GLY A 63 0.60 6.66 -2.99
C GLY A 63 0.78 8.08 -2.46
N THR A 64 1.67 8.30 -1.50
CA THR A 64 2.00 9.65 -1.01
C THR A 64 2.76 10.45 -2.07
N HIS A 65 3.72 9.83 -2.75
CA HIS A 65 4.47 10.44 -3.86
C HIS A 65 3.56 10.84 -5.01
N MET A 66 2.63 9.96 -5.40
CA MET A 66 1.61 10.25 -6.41
C MET A 66 0.76 11.47 -6.03
N LEU A 67 0.29 11.54 -4.78
CA LEU A 67 -0.54 12.67 -4.32
C LEU A 67 0.25 13.99 -4.26
N LEU A 68 1.49 13.96 -3.79
CA LEU A 68 2.38 15.14 -3.79
C LEU A 68 2.65 15.63 -5.21
N THR A 69 2.89 14.71 -6.13
CA THR A 69 3.10 15.02 -7.55
C THR A 69 1.84 15.62 -8.17
N ALA A 70 0.67 15.04 -7.94
CA ALA A 70 -0.60 15.56 -8.44
C ALA A 70 -0.88 16.99 -7.93
N GLU A 71 -0.60 17.25 -6.65
CA GLU A 71 -0.75 18.56 -6.04
C GLU A 71 0.17 19.59 -6.72
N GLU A 72 1.43 19.24 -6.94
CA GLU A 72 2.42 20.15 -7.54
C GLU A 72 2.16 20.38 -9.04
N CYS A 73 1.80 19.33 -9.79
CA CYS A 73 1.34 19.45 -11.17
C CYS A 73 0.15 20.41 -11.29
N THR A 74 -0.81 20.34 -10.36
CA THR A 74 -1.97 21.25 -10.33
C THR A 74 -1.54 22.70 -10.12
N LYS A 75 -0.54 22.98 -9.28
CA LYS A 75 -0.02 24.33 -9.05
C LYS A 75 0.67 24.90 -10.29
N HIS A 76 1.29 24.04 -11.10
CA HIS A 76 1.92 24.39 -12.36
C HIS A 76 0.91 24.48 -13.53
N GLY A 77 -0.36 24.13 -13.30
CA GLY A 77 -1.39 24.13 -14.34
C GLY A 77 -1.32 22.91 -15.28
N LEU A 78 -0.61 21.86 -14.88
CA LEU A 78 -0.48 20.63 -15.65
C LEU A 78 -1.68 19.71 -15.43
N ALA A 79 -2.16 19.09 -16.51
CA ALA A 79 -3.09 17.98 -16.39
C ALA A 79 -2.36 16.77 -15.77
N PHE A 80 -3.02 16.06 -14.84
CA PHE A 80 -2.42 14.90 -14.20
C PHE A 80 -3.43 13.76 -14.10
N ALA A 81 -3.06 12.59 -14.58
CA ALA A 81 -3.74 11.33 -14.35
C ALA A 81 -2.73 10.28 -13.89
N ALA A 82 -3.15 9.36 -13.04
CA ALA A 82 -2.27 8.31 -12.54
C ALA A 82 -3.00 6.97 -12.41
N VAL A 83 -2.28 5.90 -12.70
CA VAL A 83 -2.66 4.51 -12.40
C VAL A 83 -1.50 3.89 -11.64
N HIS A 84 -1.62 3.86 -10.31
CA HIS A 84 -0.55 3.42 -9.40
C HIS A 84 0.75 4.23 -9.60
N ASP A 85 1.77 3.61 -10.18
CA ASP A 85 3.10 4.15 -10.47
C ASP A 85 3.24 4.68 -11.90
N SER A 86 2.16 4.69 -12.68
CA SER A 86 2.13 5.23 -14.04
C SER A 86 1.47 6.61 -14.06
N TYR A 87 2.20 7.64 -14.51
CA TYR A 87 1.74 9.05 -14.51
C TYR A 87 1.59 9.59 -15.92
N TRP A 88 0.46 10.25 -16.20
CA TRP A 88 0.08 10.72 -17.52
C TRP A 88 -0.29 12.21 -17.51
N THR A 89 0.06 12.91 -18.59
CA THR A 89 -0.27 14.31 -18.88
C THR A 89 -0.42 14.51 -20.40
N HIS A 90 -0.69 15.73 -20.85
CA HIS A 90 -0.62 16.09 -22.26
C HIS A 90 0.82 16.01 -22.79
N ALA A 91 0.97 15.60 -24.06
CA ALA A 91 2.29 15.35 -24.66
C ALA A 91 3.24 16.56 -24.63
N CYS A 92 2.72 17.79 -24.65
CA CYS A 92 3.53 19.02 -24.53
C CYS A 92 4.12 19.26 -23.14
N ASP A 93 3.54 18.63 -22.11
CA ASP A 93 3.83 18.91 -20.69
C ASP A 93 4.67 17.80 -20.04
N VAL A 94 5.01 16.75 -20.80
CA VAL A 94 5.72 15.56 -20.29
C VAL A 94 7.07 15.93 -19.67
N ASP A 95 7.83 16.80 -20.31
CA ASP A 95 9.14 17.23 -19.80
C ASP A 95 9.02 17.97 -18.46
N GLU A 96 8.01 18.84 -18.33
CA GLU A 96 7.76 19.58 -17.10
C GLU A 96 7.27 18.65 -15.98
N MET A 97 6.33 17.75 -16.30
CA MET A 97 5.83 16.76 -15.35
C MET A 97 6.96 15.86 -14.83
N ASN A 98 7.90 15.47 -15.69
CA ASN A 98 9.05 14.65 -15.30
C ASN A 98 9.99 15.36 -14.30
N VAL A 99 10.14 16.68 -14.39
CA VAL A 99 10.86 17.46 -13.38
C VAL A 99 10.12 17.42 -12.06
N VAL A 100 8.80 17.67 -12.08
CA VAL A 100 7.95 17.66 -10.88
C VAL A 100 7.97 16.30 -10.17
N ILE A 101 7.87 15.20 -10.91
CA ILE A 101 7.91 13.83 -10.37
C ILE A 101 9.21 13.58 -9.58
N ARG A 102 10.36 13.92 -10.18
CA ARG A 102 11.67 13.74 -9.55
C ARG A 102 11.85 14.64 -8.33
N ASP A 103 11.39 15.89 -8.41
CA ASP A 103 11.44 16.82 -7.30
C ASP A 103 10.60 16.34 -6.11
N MET A 104 9.39 15.85 -6.35
CA MET A 104 8.53 15.32 -5.29
C MET A 104 9.07 14.01 -4.71
N PHE A 105 9.75 13.19 -5.52
CA PHE A 105 10.42 12.00 -5.01
C PHE A 105 11.54 12.36 -4.04
N VAL A 106 12.42 13.28 -4.44
CA VAL A 106 13.52 13.76 -3.59
C VAL A 106 12.96 14.39 -2.32
N LYS A 107 11.91 15.22 -2.43
CA LYS A 107 11.25 15.84 -1.28
C LYS A 107 10.73 14.79 -0.30
N LEU A 108 10.01 13.77 -0.77
CA LEU A 108 9.46 12.71 0.08
C LEU A 108 10.58 11.92 0.76
N HIS A 109 11.57 11.46 0.01
CA HIS A 109 12.64 10.59 0.54
C HIS A 109 13.73 11.34 1.32
N SER A 110 13.74 12.68 1.29
CA SER A 110 14.58 13.49 2.17
C SER A 110 14.07 13.51 3.61
N GLU A 111 12.78 13.24 3.82
CA GLU A 111 12.20 13.10 5.15
C GLU A 111 12.76 11.88 5.89
N PRO A 112 12.88 11.92 7.23
CA PRO A 112 13.32 10.80 8.03
C PRO A 112 12.18 9.77 8.22
N ILE A 113 11.74 9.16 7.11
CA ILE A 113 10.56 8.29 7.03
C ILE A 113 10.64 7.12 8.03
N LEU A 114 11.78 6.42 8.07
CA LEU A 114 11.96 5.27 8.97
C LEU A 114 12.07 5.69 10.43
N ASP A 115 12.69 6.83 10.72
CA ASP A 115 12.76 7.39 12.08
C ASP A 115 11.35 7.76 12.59
N ASN A 116 10.54 8.39 11.73
CA ASN A 116 9.14 8.70 12.03
C ASN A 116 8.33 7.43 12.29
N LEU A 117 8.47 6.41 11.44
CA LEU A 117 7.84 5.11 11.65
C LEU A 117 8.27 4.47 12.98
N TYR A 118 9.57 4.50 13.30
CA TYR A 118 10.10 3.96 14.54
C TYR A 118 9.51 4.66 15.76
N ARG A 119 9.42 6.00 15.72
CA ARG A 119 8.79 6.81 16.77
C ARG A 119 7.32 6.43 16.95
N ASP A 120 6.57 6.34 15.86
CA ASP A 120 5.14 6.04 15.90
C ASP A 120 4.89 4.61 16.43
N LEU A 121 5.69 3.63 16.02
CA LEU A 121 5.66 2.26 16.56
C LEU A 121 6.06 2.21 18.04
N SER A 122 7.05 3.00 18.45
CA SER A 122 7.48 3.08 19.84
C SER A 122 6.37 3.60 20.74
N ILE A 123 5.65 4.64 20.30
CA ILE A 123 4.49 5.19 21.01
C ILE A 123 3.37 4.15 21.09
N MET A 124 3.07 3.46 19.97
CA MET A 124 2.02 2.44 19.93
C MET A 124 2.32 1.22 20.82
N LEU A 125 3.59 0.79 20.91
CA LEU A 125 3.99 -0.37 21.70
C LEU A 125 4.19 -0.03 23.18
N GLY A 126 4.38 1.24 23.53
CA GLY A 126 4.54 1.73 24.89
C GLY A 126 5.68 1.00 25.61
N VAL A 127 5.36 0.29 26.70
CA VAL A 127 6.34 -0.49 27.48
C VAL A 127 7.05 -1.58 26.68
N ASN A 128 6.49 -2.00 25.55
CA ASN A 128 7.07 -3.03 24.68
C ASN A 128 7.96 -2.46 23.57
N SER A 129 8.26 -1.15 23.60
CA SER A 129 9.12 -0.51 22.59
C SER A 129 10.53 -1.11 22.52
N PHE A 130 11.03 -1.70 23.62
CA PHE A 130 12.31 -2.42 23.65
C PHE A 130 12.37 -3.63 22.71
N LEU A 131 11.23 -4.11 22.19
CA LEU A 131 11.19 -5.17 21.20
C LEU A 131 11.54 -4.69 19.78
N LEU A 132 11.56 -3.39 19.54
CA LEU A 132 11.90 -2.84 18.24
C LEU A 132 13.42 -2.93 18.00
N PRO A 133 13.86 -3.45 16.85
CA PRO A 133 15.28 -3.49 16.50
C PRO A 133 15.82 -2.08 16.26
N GLU A 134 17.13 -1.91 16.38
CA GLU A 134 17.78 -0.65 16.00
C GLU A 134 17.55 -0.34 14.51
N LEU A 135 17.43 0.96 14.21
CA LEU A 135 17.26 1.43 12.84
C LEU A 135 18.51 1.10 12.01
N PRO A 136 18.35 0.65 10.75
CA PRO A 136 19.50 0.45 9.87
C PRO A 136 20.16 1.80 9.56
N GLY A 137 21.49 1.80 9.45
CA GLY A 137 22.25 2.97 9.02
C GLY A 137 21.90 3.38 7.58
N ARG A 138 21.95 4.68 7.29
CA ARG A 138 21.74 5.20 5.93
C ARG A 138 22.93 4.84 5.03
N GLY A 139 22.65 4.56 3.76
CA GLY A 139 23.68 4.37 2.74
C GLY A 139 24.32 5.69 2.28
N ASN A 140 25.12 5.62 1.22
CA ASN A 140 25.82 6.77 0.62
C ASN A 140 25.13 7.35 -0.63
N LEU A 141 23.88 6.97 -0.90
CA LEU A 141 23.12 7.46 -2.05
C LEU A 141 22.90 8.97 -1.93
N GLN A 142 23.27 9.71 -2.97
CA GLN A 142 22.97 11.13 -3.10
C GLN A 142 21.60 11.29 -3.76
N LEU A 143 20.57 11.58 -2.95
CA LEU A 143 19.18 11.68 -3.42
C LEU A 143 19.00 12.73 -4.54
N ASP A 144 19.73 13.84 -4.49
CA ASP A 144 19.63 14.90 -5.50
C ASP A 144 19.97 14.42 -6.91
N ARG A 145 20.78 13.36 -7.05
CA ARG A 145 21.10 12.78 -8.36
C ARG A 145 19.90 12.14 -9.06
N VAL A 146 18.81 11.87 -8.34
CA VAL A 146 17.55 11.40 -8.95
C VAL A 146 16.98 12.45 -9.90
N LYS A 147 17.20 13.74 -9.64
CA LYS A 147 16.74 14.83 -10.52
C LYS A 147 17.37 14.79 -11.91
N GLU A 148 18.57 14.26 -12.00
CA GLU A 148 19.33 14.11 -13.25
C GLU A 148 19.07 12.76 -13.95
N SER A 149 18.31 11.87 -13.33
CA SER A 149 18.07 10.53 -13.84
C SER A 149 17.00 10.55 -14.93
N ALA A 150 17.44 10.46 -16.18
CA ALA A 150 16.55 10.40 -17.35
C ALA A 150 15.51 9.27 -17.21
N PHE A 151 15.98 8.05 -16.91
CA PHE A 151 15.17 6.82 -16.85
C PHE A 151 14.46 6.58 -15.51
N PHE A 152 14.27 7.61 -14.69
CA PHE A 152 13.63 7.44 -13.37
C PHE A 152 12.13 7.16 -13.49
N PHE A 153 11.47 7.85 -14.42
CA PHE A 153 10.10 7.63 -14.90
C PHE A 153 10.14 7.95 -16.40
N ASP A 154 9.92 6.92 -17.22
CA ASP A 154 9.99 6.96 -18.70
C ASP A 154 8.60 6.63 -19.29
#